data_AF-A0A7Y2RIM0-F1
#
_entry.id   AF-A0A7Y2RIM0-F1
#
_cell.length_a   1.000
_cell.length_b   1.000
_cell.length_c   1.000
_cell.angle_alpha   90.00
_cell.angle_beta   90.00
_cell.angle_gamma   90.00
#
_symmetry.space_group_name_H-M   'P 1'
#
loop_
_entity.id
_entity.type
_entity.pdbx_description
1 polymer ?
#
loop_
_entity_poly.entity_id
_entity_poly.type
_entity_poly.pdbx_seq_one_letter_code
_entity_poly.pdbx_strand_id
1 'polypeptide(L)'
;MNSDVYGRISYADSLYKVQHDGLLLKYIQRQDLQLCAEAVKKNPRALKYAHEQNDEMCMHAVASCGDVLRYVKNKTDEVCLKALENEGLAIRYIDKPTAQMCLTAVRQNGFALKFIQQQDELLCKTAVFNNPYAIKYVQHKTLEICLLAVRADGSTLQYMHQPSDLICEEAVKSKAEAIKYIYDPSAYILKLALKRKPYVIRYVQECNEGVWLDAIRKNSSVIQFLKNQNEKLIIYAIRQNPTSIKYLDEQPDHLCRLAISLDYEAIASVKYQTESLCLYALSKSKHAINLIKKKYMTEIVRNKYLELYVR
;
A
#
# COMPACT_ATOMS: atom_id res chain seq x y z
N MET A 1 24.13 -65.84 -6.89
CA MET A 1 22.68 -65.80 -6.56
C MET A 1 22.27 -64.69 -5.58
N ASN A 2 23.18 -63.90 -4.98
CA ASN A 2 22.78 -62.85 -4.01
C ASN A 2 22.63 -61.42 -4.56
N SER A 3 23.27 -61.05 -5.68
CA SER A 3 23.26 -59.65 -6.15
C SER A 3 21.87 -59.15 -6.58
N ASP A 4 21.03 -60.04 -7.13
CA ASP A 4 19.70 -59.69 -7.65
C ASP A 4 18.69 -59.45 -6.51
N VAL A 5 18.81 -60.17 -5.40
CA VAL A 5 17.94 -59.99 -4.22
C VAL A 5 18.26 -58.69 -3.47
N TYR A 6 19.55 -58.41 -3.23
CA TYR A 6 19.96 -57.13 -2.61
C TYR A 6 19.62 -55.91 -3.48
N GLY A 7 19.72 -56.05 -4.81
CA GLY A 7 19.29 -55.01 -5.76
C GLY A 7 17.80 -54.70 -5.67
N ARG A 8 16.95 -55.74 -5.61
CA ARG A 8 15.49 -55.59 -5.47
C ARG A 8 15.06 -54.98 -4.14
N ILE A 9 15.69 -55.38 -3.03
CA ILE A 9 15.42 -54.80 -1.70
C ILE A 9 15.84 -53.31 -1.67
N SER A 10 16.98 -52.97 -2.27
CA SER A 10 17.45 -51.58 -2.35
C SER A 10 16.55 -50.69 -3.22
N TYR A 11 15.95 -51.25 -4.28
CA TYR A 11 15.00 -50.52 -5.11
C TYR A 11 13.66 -50.28 -4.38
N ALA A 12 13.12 -51.31 -3.72
CA ALA A 12 11.87 -51.19 -2.97
C ALA A 12 11.97 -50.14 -1.84
N ASP A 13 13.10 -50.09 -1.13
CA ASP A 13 13.37 -49.06 -0.12
C ASP A 13 13.47 -47.65 -0.74
N SER A 14 14.13 -47.53 -1.89
CA SER A 14 14.23 -46.26 -2.62
C SER A 14 12.85 -45.76 -3.08
N LEU A 15 12.01 -46.66 -3.58
CA LEU A 15 10.63 -46.37 -4.00
C LEU A 15 9.77 -45.97 -2.81
N TYR A 16 9.85 -46.72 -1.70
CA TYR A 16 9.14 -46.40 -0.46
C TYR A 16 9.49 -44.99 0.03
N LYS A 17 10.78 -44.63 0.04
CA LYS A 17 11.24 -43.29 0.44
C LYS A 17 10.59 -42.18 -0.38
N VAL A 18 10.66 -42.26 -1.71
CA VAL A 18 10.13 -41.18 -2.57
C VAL A 18 8.60 -41.08 -2.54
N GLN A 19 7.90 -42.18 -2.27
CA GLN A 19 6.44 -42.19 -2.10
C GLN A 19 5.98 -41.50 -0.80
N HIS A 20 6.83 -41.50 0.24
CA HIS A 20 6.54 -40.83 1.51
C HIS A 20 7.02 -39.37 1.51
N ASP A 21 8.20 -39.11 0.95
CA ASP A 21 8.72 -37.76 0.72
C ASP A 21 9.53 -37.71 -0.59
N GLY A 22 8.94 -37.09 -1.62
CA GLY A 22 9.55 -36.97 -2.94
C GLY A 22 10.90 -36.25 -2.93
N LEU A 23 11.18 -35.39 -1.93
CA LEU A 23 12.47 -34.70 -1.85
C LEU A 23 13.62 -35.64 -1.49
N LEU A 24 13.35 -36.87 -1.01
CA LEU A 24 14.36 -37.88 -0.75
C LEU A 24 15.03 -38.41 -2.02
N LEU A 25 14.48 -38.12 -3.21
CA LEU A 25 15.13 -38.43 -4.50
C LEU A 25 16.56 -37.89 -4.58
N LYS A 26 16.84 -36.74 -3.94
CA LYS A 26 18.19 -36.15 -3.88
C LYS A 26 19.27 -37.06 -3.28
N TYR A 27 18.88 -38.06 -2.50
CA TYR A 27 19.80 -39.00 -1.84
C TYR A 27 19.90 -40.35 -2.56
N ILE A 28 19.13 -40.55 -3.63
CA ILE A 28 19.12 -41.78 -4.42
C ILE A 28 20.11 -41.61 -5.57
N GLN A 29 21.21 -42.36 -5.55
CA GLN A 29 22.26 -42.27 -6.57
C GLN A 29 21.83 -42.87 -7.92
N ARG A 30 21.19 -44.05 -7.90
CA ARG A 30 20.70 -44.74 -9.09
C ARG A 30 19.21 -44.48 -9.23
N GLN A 31 18.88 -43.50 -10.07
CA GLN A 31 17.51 -43.12 -10.37
C GLN A 31 17.12 -43.71 -11.72
N ASP A 32 15.89 -44.21 -11.80
CA ASP A 32 15.21 -44.45 -13.07
C ASP A 32 14.00 -43.51 -13.21
N LEU A 33 13.33 -43.59 -14.36
CA LEU A 33 12.18 -42.74 -14.64
C LEU A 33 11.02 -42.97 -13.66
N GLN A 34 10.84 -44.20 -13.16
CA GLN A 34 9.76 -44.52 -12.23
C GLN A 34 9.98 -43.87 -10.86
N LEU A 35 11.19 -43.99 -10.29
CA LEU A 35 11.55 -43.32 -9.04
C LEU A 35 11.42 -41.80 -9.16
N CYS A 36 11.87 -41.24 -10.28
CA CYS A 36 11.72 -39.81 -10.56
C CYS A 36 10.24 -39.40 -10.62
N ALA A 37 9.41 -40.15 -11.36
CA ALA A 37 7.99 -39.86 -11.52
C ALA A 37 7.21 -39.95 -10.20
N GLU A 38 7.44 -40.99 -9.40
CA GLU A 38 6.80 -41.15 -8.09
C GLU A 38 7.23 -40.04 -7.11
N ALA A 39 8.52 -39.67 -7.12
CA ALA A 39 9.01 -38.55 -6.32
C ALA A 39 8.33 -37.22 -6.71
N VAL A 40 8.24 -36.94 -8.00
CA VAL A 40 7.62 -35.70 -8.53
C VAL A 40 6.12 -35.66 -8.27
N LYS A 41 5.44 -36.80 -8.43
CA LYS A 41 4.02 -36.95 -8.08
C LYS A 41 3.76 -36.69 -6.59
N LYS A 42 4.69 -37.09 -5.73
CA LYS A 42 4.61 -36.81 -4.29
C LYS A 42 4.94 -35.35 -3.95
N ASN A 43 5.93 -34.78 -4.62
CA ASN A 43 6.32 -33.38 -4.46
C ASN A 43 6.88 -32.82 -5.78
N PRO A 44 6.20 -31.85 -6.43
CA PRO A 44 6.64 -31.35 -7.73
C PRO A 44 8.04 -30.73 -7.71
N ARG A 45 8.52 -30.25 -6.55
CA ARG A 45 9.88 -29.71 -6.41
C ARG A 45 10.98 -30.77 -6.45
N ALA A 46 10.63 -32.06 -6.34
CA ALA A 46 11.56 -33.16 -6.54
C ALA A 46 12.12 -33.19 -7.97
N LEU A 47 11.45 -32.54 -8.95
CA LEU A 47 11.91 -32.45 -10.33
C LEU A 47 13.32 -31.86 -10.44
N LYS A 48 13.73 -31.00 -9.49
CA LYS A 48 15.11 -30.49 -9.36
C LYS A 48 16.17 -31.59 -9.28
N TYR A 49 15.84 -32.71 -8.67
CA TYR A 49 16.76 -33.82 -8.40
C TYR A 49 16.65 -34.97 -9.40
N ALA A 50 15.66 -34.92 -10.29
CA ALA A 50 15.40 -35.97 -11.27
C ALA A 50 16.49 -35.99 -12.36
N HIS A 51 17.22 -37.10 -12.44
CA HIS A 51 18.20 -37.33 -13.49
C HIS A 51 17.53 -37.56 -14.85
N GLU A 52 16.44 -38.30 -14.88
CA GLU A 52 15.63 -38.56 -16.08
C GLU A 52 14.32 -37.77 -16.02
N GLN A 53 13.87 -37.24 -17.16
CA GLN A 53 12.62 -36.51 -17.26
C GLN A 53 11.81 -36.93 -18.49
N ASN A 54 10.50 -37.08 -18.34
CA ASN A 54 9.56 -37.25 -19.44
C ASN A 54 8.47 -36.17 -19.39
N ASP A 55 7.73 -36.01 -20.48
CA ASP A 55 6.74 -34.94 -20.64
C ASP A 55 5.60 -35.05 -19.63
N GLU A 56 5.11 -36.26 -19.33
CA GLU A 56 4.03 -36.49 -18.36
C GLU A 56 4.42 -36.04 -16.94
N MET A 57 5.62 -36.41 -16.49
CA MET A 57 6.13 -36.01 -15.19
C MET A 57 6.35 -34.49 -15.12
N CYS A 58 6.93 -33.90 -16.17
CA CYS A 58 7.12 -32.44 -16.25
C CYS A 58 5.77 -31.71 -16.23
N MET A 59 4.79 -32.20 -16.99
CA MET A 59 3.42 -31.66 -17.05
C MET A 59 2.74 -31.71 -15.68
N HIS A 60 2.81 -32.86 -15.00
CA HIS A 60 2.27 -33.02 -13.65
C HIS A 60 2.92 -32.05 -12.65
N ALA A 61 4.25 -31.89 -12.74
CA ALA A 61 5.01 -31.01 -11.87
C ALA A 61 4.56 -29.55 -12.03
N VAL A 62 4.54 -29.03 -13.27
CA VAL A 62 4.21 -27.63 -13.54
C VAL A 62 2.73 -27.32 -13.32
N ALA A 63 1.83 -28.29 -13.54
CA ALA A 63 0.42 -28.14 -13.23
C ALA A 63 0.18 -27.97 -11.72
N SER A 64 1.01 -28.60 -10.89
CA SER A 64 0.92 -28.50 -9.44
C SER A 64 1.68 -27.31 -8.87
N CYS A 65 2.78 -26.91 -9.51
CA CYS A 65 3.62 -25.80 -9.07
C CYS A 65 4.40 -25.20 -10.25
N GLY A 66 3.90 -24.12 -10.86
CA GLY A 66 4.49 -23.53 -12.07
C GLY A 66 5.94 -23.04 -11.89
N ASP A 67 6.37 -22.74 -10.66
CA ASP A 67 7.76 -22.32 -10.35
C ASP A 67 8.82 -23.40 -10.67
N VAL A 68 8.41 -24.67 -10.78
CA VAL A 68 9.29 -25.80 -11.06
C VAL A 68 9.71 -25.86 -12.53
N LEU A 69 9.11 -25.02 -13.40
CA LEU A 69 9.51 -24.88 -14.80
C LEU A 69 11.02 -24.63 -14.95
N ARG A 70 11.64 -23.95 -13.98
CA ARG A 70 13.11 -23.73 -13.95
C ARG A 70 13.94 -25.02 -13.95
N TYR A 71 13.36 -26.13 -13.51
CA TYR A 71 14.01 -27.46 -13.44
C TYR A 71 13.65 -28.37 -14.61
N VAL A 72 12.72 -27.95 -15.48
CA VAL A 72 12.36 -28.69 -16.69
C VAL A 72 13.50 -28.58 -17.69
N LYS A 73 14.05 -29.73 -18.11
CA LYS A 73 15.15 -29.81 -19.10
C LYS A 73 14.65 -29.50 -20.50
N ASN A 74 13.58 -30.16 -20.92
CA ASN A 74 12.94 -29.94 -22.22
C ASN A 74 11.65 -29.13 -22.07
N LYS A 75 11.70 -27.84 -22.38
CA LYS A 75 10.58 -26.90 -22.20
C LYS A 75 9.72 -26.86 -23.45
N THR A 76 8.85 -27.85 -23.62
CA THR A 76 7.85 -27.84 -24.69
C THR A 76 6.84 -26.70 -24.47
N ASP A 77 6.21 -26.25 -25.56
CA ASP A 77 5.22 -25.17 -25.49
C ASP A 77 4.06 -25.50 -24.53
N GLU A 78 3.61 -26.75 -24.51
CA GLU A 78 2.54 -27.21 -23.63
C GLU A 78 2.93 -27.14 -22.14
N VAL A 79 4.14 -27.61 -21.79
CA VAL A 79 4.65 -27.56 -20.40
C VAL A 79 4.83 -26.10 -19.97
N CYS A 80 5.37 -25.26 -20.84
CA CYS A 80 5.50 -23.82 -20.60
C CYS A 80 4.15 -23.17 -20.37
N LEU A 81 3.16 -23.38 -21.26
CA LEU A 81 1.83 -22.79 -21.12
C LEU A 81 1.15 -23.26 -19.84
N LYS A 82 1.21 -24.56 -19.51
CA LYS A 82 0.66 -25.09 -18.26
C LYS A 82 1.30 -24.45 -17.03
N ALA A 83 2.62 -24.27 -17.05
CA ALA A 83 3.34 -23.59 -15.98
C ALA A 83 2.87 -22.13 -15.81
N LEU A 84 2.66 -21.42 -16.91
CA LEU A 84 2.23 -20.01 -16.91
C LEU A 84 0.77 -19.82 -16.49
N GLU A 85 -0.11 -20.78 -16.81
CA GLU A 85 -1.48 -20.82 -16.29
C GLU A 85 -1.49 -20.94 -14.76
N ASN A 86 -0.53 -21.67 -14.18
CA ASN A 86 -0.40 -21.84 -12.74
C ASN A 86 0.33 -20.67 -12.07
N GLU A 87 1.46 -20.21 -12.64
CA GLU A 87 2.33 -19.16 -12.10
C GLU A 87 2.91 -18.30 -13.24
N GLY A 88 2.31 -17.13 -13.48
CA GLY A 88 2.67 -16.25 -14.59
C GLY A 88 4.10 -15.70 -14.49
N LEU A 89 4.68 -15.60 -13.29
CA LEU A 89 6.07 -15.19 -13.13
C LEU A 89 7.07 -16.28 -13.55
N ALA A 90 6.61 -17.51 -13.87
CA ALA A 90 7.45 -18.57 -14.40
C ALA A 90 7.98 -18.24 -15.81
N ILE A 91 7.40 -17.24 -16.50
CA ILE A 91 7.90 -16.76 -17.81
C ILE A 91 9.38 -16.36 -17.78
N ARG A 92 9.91 -15.99 -16.60
CA ARG A 92 11.33 -15.68 -16.40
C ARG A 92 12.27 -16.86 -16.68
N TYR A 93 11.73 -18.08 -16.76
CA TYR A 93 12.47 -19.32 -17.02
C TYR A 93 12.30 -19.82 -18.46
N ILE A 94 11.61 -19.07 -19.32
CA ILE A 94 11.39 -19.43 -20.73
C ILE A 94 12.30 -18.56 -21.58
N ASP A 95 13.18 -19.20 -22.35
CA ASP A 95 13.97 -18.51 -23.35
C ASP A 95 13.10 -18.22 -24.58
N LYS A 96 13.02 -16.94 -25.00
CA LYS A 96 12.24 -16.48 -26.16
C LYS A 96 10.75 -16.92 -26.11
N PRO A 97 9.98 -16.48 -25.10
CA PRO A 97 8.57 -16.85 -24.99
C PRO A 97 7.76 -16.39 -26.20
N THR A 98 6.78 -17.21 -26.62
CA THR A 98 5.85 -16.86 -27.70
C THR A 98 4.86 -15.78 -27.25
N ALA A 99 4.20 -15.12 -28.21
CA ALA A 99 3.17 -14.12 -27.90
C ALA A 99 2.05 -14.71 -27.02
N GLN A 100 1.65 -15.96 -27.26
CA GLN A 100 0.66 -16.65 -26.43
C GLN A 100 1.16 -16.85 -25.01
N MET A 101 2.41 -17.26 -24.81
CA MET A 101 3.01 -17.40 -23.48
C MET A 101 3.07 -16.06 -22.74
N CYS A 102 3.52 -15.01 -23.41
CA CYS A 102 3.53 -13.64 -22.88
C CYS A 102 2.13 -13.22 -22.40
N LEU A 103 1.10 -13.45 -23.22
CA LEU A 103 -0.27 -13.07 -22.89
C LEU A 103 -0.84 -13.90 -21.73
N THR A 104 -0.62 -15.21 -21.72
CA THR A 104 -1.01 -16.10 -20.60
C THR A 104 -0.35 -15.64 -19.30
N ALA A 105 0.94 -15.31 -19.33
CA ALA A 105 1.69 -14.87 -18.16
C ALA A 105 1.14 -13.57 -17.56
N VAL A 106 0.89 -12.53 -18.38
CA VAL A 106 0.37 -11.24 -17.87
C VAL A 106 -1.08 -11.32 -17.43
N ARG A 107 -1.89 -12.19 -18.05
CA ARG A 107 -3.27 -12.48 -17.61
C ARG A 107 -3.29 -13.16 -16.24
N GLN A 108 -2.36 -14.07 -15.98
CA GLN A 108 -2.23 -14.72 -14.68
C GLN A 108 -1.66 -13.74 -13.64
N ASN A 109 -0.61 -12.99 -13.98
CA ASN A 109 0.02 -12.01 -13.10
C ASN A 109 0.58 -10.81 -13.88
N GLY A 110 -0.02 -9.63 -13.70
CA GLY A 110 0.40 -8.41 -14.40
C GLY A 110 1.88 -8.05 -14.23
N PHE A 111 2.54 -8.46 -13.14
CA PHE A 111 3.98 -8.23 -12.95
C PHE A 111 4.88 -9.10 -13.83
N ALA A 112 4.34 -10.13 -14.50
CA ALA A 112 5.07 -10.92 -15.49
C ALA A 112 5.62 -10.05 -16.63
N LEU A 113 4.98 -8.90 -16.91
CA LEU A 113 5.46 -7.92 -17.90
C LEU A 113 6.92 -7.50 -17.68
N LYS A 114 7.41 -7.53 -16.43
CA LYS A 114 8.82 -7.26 -16.08
C LYS A 114 9.81 -8.13 -16.87
N PHE A 115 9.42 -9.36 -17.18
CA PHE A 115 10.28 -10.37 -17.81
C PHE A 115 10.07 -10.47 -19.33
N ILE A 116 9.19 -9.64 -19.88
CA ILE A 116 8.88 -9.62 -21.32
C ILE A 116 9.63 -8.45 -21.96
N GLN A 117 10.53 -8.77 -22.89
CA GLN A 117 11.35 -7.76 -23.58
C GLN A 117 10.56 -7.00 -24.65
N GLN A 118 9.84 -7.73 -25.51
CA GLN A 118 9.02 -7.15 -26.58
C GLN A 118 7.60 -6.92 -26.06
N GLN A 119 7.28 -5.66 -25.79
CA GLN A 119 5.98 -5.26 -25.25
C GLN A 119 5.17 -4.58 -26.35
N ASP A 120 4.01 -5.14 -26.66
CA ASP A 120 2.99 -4.43 -27.45
C ASP A 120 1.95 -3.79 -26.54
N GLU A 121 1.06 -3.00 -27.15
CA GLU A 121 0.02 -2.28 -26.41
C GLU A 121 -0.98 -3.22 -25.71
N LEU A 122 -1.32 -4.35 -26.34
CA LEU A 122 -2.26 -5.33 -25.77
C LEU A 122 -1.69 -5.97 -24.50
N LEU A 123 -0.43 -6.39 -24.53
CA LEU A 123 0.29 -6.95 -23.39
C LEU A 123 0.35 -5.93 -22.25
N CYS A 124 0.73 -4.69 -22.56
CA CYS A 124 0.81 -3.63 -21.55
C CYS A 124 -0.55 -3.34 -20.91
N LYS A 125 -1.61 -3.18 -21.71
CA LYS A 125 -2.97 -2.96 -21.21
C LYS A 125 -3.46 -4.14 -20.38
N THR A 126 -3.24 -5.37 -20.83
CA THR A 126 -3.63 -6.59 -20.11
C THR A 126 -2.92 -6.68 -18.76
N ALA A 127 -1.61 -6.42 -18.73
CA ALA A 127 -0.83 -6.43 -17.50
C ALA A 127 -1.30 -5.36 -16.50
N VAL A 128 -1.53 -4.13 -16.96
CA VAL A 128 -2.01 -3.01 -16.13
C VAL A 128 -3.46 -3.22 -15.67
N PHE A 129 -4.31 -3.79 -16.51
CA PHE A 129 -5.68 -4.13 -16.16
C PHE A 129 -5.71 -5.17 -15.02
N ASN A 130 -4.89 -6.23 -15.13
CA ASN A 130 -4.81 -7.27 -14.11
C ASN A 130 -4.13 -6.78 -12.82
N ASN A 131 -3.11 -5.91 -12.94
CA ASN A 131 -2.50 -5.25 -11.80
C ASN A 131 -2.04 -3.83 -12.19
N PRO A 132 -2.67 -2.76 -11.66
CA PRO A 132 -2.37 -1.40 -12.10
C PRO A 132 -0.94 -0.97 -11.78
N TYR A 133 -0.28 -1.59 -10.78
CA TYR A 133 1.13 -1.34 -10.47
C TYR A 133 2.09 -1.94 -11.49
N ALA A 134 1.63 -2.79 -12.42
CA ALA A 134 2.44 -3.28 -13.54
C ALA A 134 2.90 -2.15 -14.48
N ILE A 135 2.27 -0.97 -14.42
CA ILE A 135 2.67 0.24 -15.15
C ILE A 135 4.16 0.56 -14.98
N LYS A 136 4.75 0.24 -13.82
CA LYS A 136 6.18 0.46 -13.56
C LYS A 136 7.10 -0.31 -14.52
N TYR A 137 6.61 -1.40 -15.12
CA TYR A 137 7.35 -2.24 -16.07
C TYR A 137 6.98 -1.97 -17.53
N VAL A 138 6.01 -1.09 -17.80
CA VAL A 138 5.66 -0.67 -19.16
C VAL A 138 6.77 0.22 -19.70
N GLN A 139 7.38 -0.18 -20.82
CA GLN A 139 8.46 0.58 -21.48
C GLN A 139 7.92 1.87 -22.12
N HIS A 140 6.83 1.76 -22.88
CA HIS A 140 6.18 2.88 -23.57
C HIS A 140 4.80 3.15 -22.98
N LYS A 141 4.73 4.13 -22.08
CA LYS A 141 3.49 4.48 -21.36
C LYS A 141 2.64 5.42 -22.20
N THR A 142 1.72 4.86 -22.99
CA THR A 142 0.73 5.66 -23.73
C THR A 142 -0.26 6.33 -22.78
N LEU A 143 -0.93 7.40 -23.23
CA LEU A 143 -1.96 8.08 -22.46
C LEU A 143 -3.04 7.10 -21.97
N GLU A 144 -3.48 6.19 -22.82
CA GLU A 144 -4.52 5.21 -22.48
C GLU A 144 -4.07 4.23 -21.40
N ILE A 145 -2.84 3.71 -21.49
CA ILE A 145 -2.27 2.81 -20.48
C ILE A 145 -2.10 3.56 -19.14
N CYS A 146 -1.66 4.81 -19.17
CA CYS A 146 -1.55 5.64 -17.96
C CYS A 146 -2.92 5.86 -17.31
N LEU A 147 -3.93 6.25 -18.10
CA LEU A 147 -5.29 6.45 -17.62
C LEU A 147 -5.88 5.18 -17.02
N LEU A 148 -5.64 4.02 -17.65
CA LEU A 148 -6.05 2.72 -17.13
C LEU A 148 -5.46 2.48 -15.73
N ALA A 149 -4.16 2.74 -15.54
CA ALA A 149 -3.49 2.55 -14.25
C ALA A 149 -4.01 3.49 -13.15
N VAL A 150 -4.07 4.80 -13.42
CA VAL A 150 -4.44 5.80 -12.39
C VAL A 150 -5.91 5.76 -12.02
N ARG A 151 -6.79 5.37 -12.94
CA ARG A 151 -8.21 5.17 -12.63
C ARG A 151 -8.40 3.98 -11.69
N ALA A 152 -7.69 2.89 -11.92
CA ALA A 152 -7.73 1.71 -11.06
C ALA A 152 -7.11 1.96 -9.67
N ASP A 153 -5.94 2.61 -9.62
CA ASP A 153 -5.35 3.11 -8.36
C ASP A 153 -4.51 4.37 -8.61
N GLY A 154 -4.99 5.51 -8.10
CA GLY A 154 -4.29 6.79 -8.24
C GLY A 154 -2.85 6.81 -7.69
N SER A 155 -2.49 5.90 -6.78
CA SER A 155 -1.11 5.77 -6.30
C SER A 155 -0.12 5.31 -7.36
N THR A 156 -0.59 4.78 -8.49
CA THR A 156 0.27 4.38 -9.61
C THR A 156 0.93 5.57 -10.31
N LEU A 157 0.43 6.79 -10.07
CA LEU A 157 1.01 8.04 -10.55
C LEU A 157 2.51 8.17 -10.24
N GLN A 158 2.97 7.58 -9.12
CA GLN A 158 4.39 7.56 -8.71
C GLN A 158 5.35 6.94 -9.74
N TYR A 159 4.83 6.14 -10.69
CA TYR A 159 5.62 5.48 -11.72
C TYR A 159 5.58 6.20 -13.08
N MET A 160 5.03 7.40 -13.12
CA MET A 160 4.87 8.21 -14.34
C MET A 160 5.80 9.41 -14.27
N HIS A 161 6.61 9.61 -15.30
CA HIS A 161 7.46 10.79 -15.42
C HIS A 161 6.69 11.88 -16.18
N GLN A 162 6.59 13.08 -15.60
CA GLN A 162 5.88 14.22 -16.18
C GLN A 162 4.44 13.89 -16.65
N PRO A 163 3.57 13.41 -15.76
CA PRO A 163 2.17 13.15 -16.11
C PRO A 163 1.45 14.44 -16.52
N SER A 164 0.55 14.34 -17.50
CA SER A 164 -0.31 15.46 -17.89
C SER A 164 -1.34 15.78 -16.81
N ASP A 165 -1.90 17.00 -16.86
CA ASP A 165 -2.97 17.42 -15.94
C ASP A 165 -4.16 16.45 -15.93
N LEU A 166 -4.52 15.88 -17.09
CA LEU A 166 -5.58 14.88 -17.19
C LEU A 166 -5.25 13.61 -16.38
N ILE A 167 -4.02 13.10 -16.48
CA ILE A 167 -3.57 11.93 -15.72
C ILE A 167 -3.56 12.24 -14.22
N CYS A 168 -3.02 13.40 -13.85
CA CYS A 168 -2.99 13.89 -12.47
C CYS A 168 -4.39 14.03 -11.87
N GLU A 169 -5.32 14.60 -12.63
CA GLU A 169 -6.72 14.74 -12.25
C GLU A 169 -7.37 13.39 -12.00
N GLU A 170 -7.25 12.45 -12.94
CA GLU A 170 -7.84 11.11 -12.83
C GLU A 170 -7.21 10.32 -11.66
N ALA A 171 -5.91 10.48 -11.42
CA ALA A 171 -5.24 9.90 -10.25
C ALA A 171 -5.81 10.45 -8.94
N VAL A 172 -5.99 11.77 -8.82
CA VAL A 172 -6.55 12.41 -7.62
C VAL A 172 -8.04 12.07 -7.43
N LYS A 173 -8.80 11.94 -8.53
CA LYS A 173 -10.18 11.42 -8.49
C LYS A 173 -10.23 9.98 -8.00
N SER A 174 -9.29 9.14 -8.38
CA SER A 174 -9.22 7.77 -7.87
C SER A 174 -8.80 7.77 -6.38
N LYS A 175 -7.71 8.44 -6.05
CA LYS A 175 -7.11 8.50 -4.70
C LYS A 175 -6.51 9.87 -4.43
N ALA A 176 -7.10 10.62 -3.50
CA ALA A 176 -6.70 12.00 -3.20
C ALA A 176 -5.24 12.12 -2.75
N GLU A 177 -4.70 11.10 -2.08
CA GLU A 177 -3.31 11.02 -1.65
C GLU A 177 -2.31 10.95 -2.82
N ALA A 178 -2.76 10.68 -4.04
CA ALA A 178 -1.91 10.71 -5.24
C ALA A 178 -1.27 12.09 -5.45
N ILE A 179 -1.85 13.15 -4.88
CA ILE A 179 -1.31 14.51 -4.92
C ILE A 179 0.14 14.60 -4.43
N LYS A 180 0.58 13.68 -3.54
CA LYS A 180 1.97 13.64 -3.07
C LYS A 180 2.99 13.31 -4.16
N TYR A 181 2.53 12.80 -5.30
CA TYR A 181 3.36 12.46 -6.46
C TYR A 181 3.30 13.53 -7.56
N ILE A 182 2.52 14.60 -7.36
CA ILE A 182 2.41 15.70 -8.31
C ILE A 182 3.35 16.81 -7.87
N TYR A 183 4.34 17.10 -8.72
CA TYR A 183 5.15 18.29 -8.56
C TYR A 183 4.33 19.51 -9.01
N ASP A 184 4.22 20.51 -8.15
CA ASP A 184 3.48 21.77 -8.41
C ASP A 184 2.04 21.56 -8.94
N PRO A 185 1.12 20.98 -8.14
CA PRO A 185 -0.25 20.74 -8.58
C PRO A 185 -1.00 22.05 -8.84
N SER A 186 -1.73 22.09 -9.96
CA SER A 186 -2.59 23.24 -10.29
C SER A 186 -3.63 23.51 -9.19
N ALA A 187 -4.09 24.76 -9.08
CA ALA A 187 -5.12 25.14 -8.12
C ALA A 187 -6.40 24.30 -8.25
N TYR A 188 -6.72 23.83 -9.46
CA TYR A 188 -7.84 22.94 -9.71
C TYR A 188 -7.62 21.56 -9.07
N ILE A 189 -6.46 20.93 -9.32
CA ILE A 189 -6.11 19.61 -8.76
C ILE A 189 -6.02 19.66 -7.23
N LEU A 190 -5.44 20.73 -6.67
CA LEU A 190 -5.41 20.99 -5.23
C LEU A 190 -6.83 21.01 -4.63
N LYS A 191 -7.73 21.82 -5.21
CA LYS A 191 -9.13 21.90 -4.76
C LYS A 191 -9.84 20.56 -4.86
N LEU A 192 -9.61 19.80 -5.92
CA LEU A 192 -10.17 18.48 -6.13
C LEU A 192 -9.74 17.50 -5.03
N ALA A 193 -8.44 17.44 -4.72
CA ALA A 193 -7.89 16.58 -3.69
C ALA A 193 -8.43 16.93 -2.29
N LEU A 194 -8.41 18.22 -1.94
CA LEU A 194 -8.86 18.72 -0.64
C LEU A 194 -10.37 18.60 -0.46
N LYS A 195 -11.15 18.61 -1.54
CA LYS A 195 -12.59 18.32 -1.50
C LYS A 195 -12.86 16.89 -1.05
N ARG A 196 -12.04 15.93 -1.45
CA ARG A 196 -12.19 14.53 -1.05
C ARG A 196 -11.58 14.27 0.34
N LYS A 197 -10.37 14.78 0.59
CA LYS A 197 -9.65 14.50 1.83
C LYS A 197 -8.81 15.71 2.26
N PRO A 198 -9.31 16.57 3.17
CA PRO A 198 -8.61 17.78 3.61
C PRO A 198 -7.18 17.53 4.13
N TYR A 199 -6.94 16.39 4.78
CA TYR A 199 -5.63 16.01 5.33
C TYR A 199 -4.49 15.89 4.29
N VAL A 200 -4.81 15.78 3.00
CA VAL A 200 -3.76 15.72 1.95
C VAL A 200 -3.01 17.03 1.80
N ILE A 201 -3.49 18.13 2.40
CA ILE A 201 -2.78 19.41 2.46
C ILE A 201 -1.37 19.28 3.05
N ARG A 202 -1.14 18.26 3.88
CA ARG A 202 0.19 17.94 4.43
C ARG A 202 1.26 17.66 3.38
N TYR A 203 0.86 17.29 2.16
CA TYR A 203 1.77 17.01 1.05
C TYR A 203 2.03 18.24 0.16
N VAL A 204 1.33 19.34 0.40
CA VAL A 204 1.42 20.56 -0.41
C VAL A 204 2.48 21.46 0.23
N GLN A 205 3.57 21.75 -0.50
CA GLN A 205 4.69 22.52 0.04
C GLN A 205 4.31 23.98 0.28
N GLU A 206 3.68 24.61 -0.71
CA GLU A 206 3.20 25.99 -0.64
C GLU A 206 1.87 26.09 -1.39
N CYS A 207 0.86 26.67 -0.76
CA CYS A 207 -0.38 27.00 -1.44
C CYS A 207 -0.95 28.31 -0.89
N ASN A 208 -1.72 29.00 -1.73
CA ASN A 208 -2.27 30.29 -1.37
C ASN A 208 -3.24 30.20 -0.17
N GLU A 209 -3.47 31.34 0.48
CA GLU A 209 -4.32 31.45 1.65
C GLU A 209 -5.74 30.90 1.41
N GLY A 210 -6.30 31.10 0.22
CA GLY A 210 -7.64 30.63 -0.14
C GLY A 210 -7.79 29.12 -0.06
N VAL A 211 -6.78 28.37 -0.50
CA VAL A 211 -6.75 26.90 -0.42
C VAL A 211 -6.74 26.44 1.04
N TRP A 212 -5.97 27.10 1.91
CA TRP A 212 -5.96 26.83 3.35
C TRP A 212 -7.29 27.14 4.01
N LEU A 213 -7.91 28.29 3.70
CA LEU A 213 -9.23 28.65 4.22
C LEU A 213 -10.27 27.58 3.86
N ASP A 214 -10.28 27.09 2.62
CA ASP A 214 -11.18 26.02 2.19
C ASP A 214 -10.91 24.68 2.89
N ALA A 215 -9.65 24.33 3.12
CA ALA A 215 -9.28 23.11 3.83
C ALA A 215 -9.70 23.17 5.31
N ILE A 216 -9.40 24.28 5.99
CA ILE A 216 -9.73 24.55 7.40
C ILE A 216 -11.25 24.56 7.59
N ARG A 217 -12.00 25.18 6.69
CA ARG A 217 -13.47 25.20 6.73
C ARG A 217 -14.06 23.79 6.70
N LYS A 218 -13.44 22.85 5.98
CA LYS A 218 -13.89 21.45 5.94
C LYS A 218 -13.42 20.65 7.14
N ASN A 219 -12.21 20.90 7.61
CA ASN A 219 -11.68 20.29 8.81
C ASN A 219 -10.59 21.17 9.43
N SER A 220 -10.89 21.77 10.56
CA SER A 220 -9.96 22.65 11.27
C SER A 220 -8.73 21.94 11.81
N SER A 221 -8.73 20.60 11.94
CA SER A 221 -7.55 19.86 12.40
C SER A 221 -6.37 19.91 11.44
N VAL A 222 -6.59 20.29 10.18
CA VAL A 222 -5.52 20.37 9.18
C VAL A 222 -4.50 21.46 9.51
N ILE A 223 -4.82 22.39 10.43
CA ILE A 223 -3.86 23.39 10.92
C ILE A 223 -2.62 22.76 11.55
N GLN A 224 -2.68 21.49 11.98
CA GLN A 224 -1.50 20.76 12.47
C GLN A 224 -0.38 20.65 11.41
N PHE A 225 -0.70 20.82 10.13
CA PHE A 225 0.28 20.78 9.04
C PHE A 225 0.72 22.17 8.56
N LEU A 226 0.21 23.23 9.18
CA LEU A 226 0.54 24.60 8.82
C LEU A 226 1.96 24.90 9.34
N LYS A 227 2.96 24.85 8.45
CA LYS A 227 4.38 25.04 8.81
C LYS A 227 4.71 26.45 9.29
N ASN A 228 3.94 27.44 8.84
CA ASN A 228 4.14 28.85 9.18
C ASN A 228 3.09 29.27 10.22
N GLN A 229 3.48 30.10 11.19
CA GLN A 229 2.55 30.70 12.16
C GLN A 229 1.68 31.79 11.50
N ASN A 230 0.90 31.42 10.48
CA ASN A 230 -0.07 32.32 9.88
C ASN A 230 -1.26 32.47 10.83
N GLU A 231 -1.17 33.48 11.68
CA GLU A 231 -2.13 33.76 12.73
C GLU A 231 -3.56 33.94 12.20
N LYS A 232 -3.72 34.53 11.01
CA LYS A 232 -5.03 34.70 10.36
C LYS A 232 -5.71 33.36 10.09
N LEU A 233 -4.97 32.38 9.55
CA LEU A 233 -5.48 31.03 9.31
C LEU A 233 -5.77 30.28 10.61
N ILE A 234 -4.93 30.48 11.64
CA ILE A 234 -5.13 29.87 12.95
C ILE A 234 -6.39 30.43 13.63
N ILE A 235 -6.57 31.76 13.65
CA ILE A 235 -7.77 32.42 14.16
C ILE A 235 -9.00 31.91 13.41
N TYR A 236 -8.92 31.78 12.08
CA TYR A 236 -10.01 31.23 11.28
C TYR A 236 -10.35 29.79 11.71
N ALA A 237 -9.35 28.94 11.92
CA ALA A 237 -9.57 27.56 12.38
C ALA A 237 -10.18 27.46 13.77
N ILE A 238 -9.72 28.29 14.72
CA ILE A 238 -10.28 28.37 16.07
C ILE A 238 -11.74 28.82 16.01
N ARG A 239 -12.08 29.78 15.14
CA ARG A 239 -13.46 30.21 14.91
C ARG A 239 -14.36 29.10 14.33
N GLN A 240 -13.81 28.20 13.51
CA GLN A 240 -14.56 27.05 13.00
C GLN A 240 -14.73 25.94 14.06
N ASN A 241 -13.71 25.71 14.88
CA ASN A 241 -13.77 24.75 15.98
C ASN A 241 -12.76 25.17 17.08
N PRO A 242 -13.23 25.68 18.22
CA PRO A 242 -12.36 26.14 19.29
C PRO A 242 -11.40 25.08 19.83
N THR A 243 -11.78 23.81 19.80
CA THR A 243 -10.91 22.69 20.25
C THR A 243 -9.72 22.44 19.33
N SER A 244 -9.70 23.03 18.14
CA SER A 244 -8.56 22.92 17.20
C SER A 244 -7.26 23.50 17.76
N ILE A 245 -7.33 24.37 18.78
CA ILE A 245 -6.16 24.90 19.50
C ILE A 245 -5.18 23.79 19.95
N LYS A 246 -5.68 22.57 20.24
CA LYS A 246 -4.82 21.42 20.63
C LYS A 246 -3.80 21.01 19.57
N TYR A 247 -4.04 21.35 18.31
CA TYR A 247 -3.18 20.98 17.18
C TYR A 247 -2.04 21.96 16.96
N LEU A 248 -2.00 23.08 17.67
CA LEU A 248 -0.88 24.01 17.61
C LEU A 248 0.25 23.52 18.51
N ASP A 249 1.49 23.64 18.04
CA ASP A 249 2.68 23.36 18.85
C ASP A 249 2.76 24.36 20.01
N GLU A 250 2.77 25.65 19.65
CA GLU A 250 2.68 26.78 20.58
C GLU A 250 1.23 27.25 20.72
N GLN A 251 0.81 27.53 21.96
CA GLN A 251 -0.55 27.99 22.28
C GLN A 251 -0.52 29.34 23.00
N PRO A 252 -0.31 30.47 22.27
CA PRO A 252 -0.33 31.81 22.84
C PRO A 252 -1.60 32.10 23.64
N ASP A 253 -1.46 32.86 24.73
CA ASP A 253 -2.56 33.15 25.67
C ASP A 253 -3.78 33.77 24.98
N HIS A 254 -3.57 34.70 24.03
CA HIS A 254 -4.68 35.35 23.32
C HIS A 254 -5.45 34.38 22.42
N LEU A 255 -4.80 33.40 21.81
CA LEU A 255 -5.47 32.36 21.01
C LEU A 255 -6.22 31.37 21.91
N CYS A 256 -5.65 31.00 23.06
CA CYS A 256 -6.32 30.22 24.08
C CYS A 256 -7.58 30.93 24.59
N ARG A 257 -7.48 32.24 24.90
CA ARG A 257 -8.63 33.07 25.29
C ARG A 257 -9.66 33.15 24.20
N LEU A 258 -9.25 33.33 22.94
CA LEU A 258 -10.17 33.33 21.80
C LEU A 258 -10.96 32.01 21.76
N ALA A 259 -10.27 30.87 21.84
CA ALA A 259 -10.91 29.55 21.84
C ALA A 259 -11.91 29.41 22.99
N ILE A 260 -11.50 29.71 24.23
CA ILE A 260 -12.35 29.64 25.43
C ILE A 260 -13.54 30.61 25.34
N SER A 261 -13.35 31.77 24.71
CA SER A 261 -14.42 32.78 24.56
C SER A 261 -15.52 32.32 23.60
N LEU A 262 -15.18 31.51 22.61
CA LEU A 262 -16.10 30.94 21.63
C LEU A 262 -16.79 29.69 22.18
N ASP A 263 -16.03 28.87 22.93
CA ASP A 263 -16.53 27.68 23.61
C ASP A 263 -15.69 27.42 24.86
N TYR A 264 -16.31 27.51 26.03
CA TYR A 264 -15.62 27.33 27.31
C TYR A 264 -14.97 25.94 27.42
N GLU A 265 -15.49 24.94 26.70
CA GLU A 265 -14.96 23.57 26.72
C GLU A 265 -13.56 23.46 26.09
N ALA A 266 -13.18 24.45 25.27
CA ALA A 266 -11.86 24.53 24.67
C ALA A 266 -10.73 24.55 25.70
N ILE A 267 -10.99 24.93 26.96
CA ILE A 267 -10.01 24.84 28.05
C ILE A 267 -9.43 23.42 28.20
N ALA A 268 -10.20 22.37 27.94
CA ALA A 268 -9.72 20.99 27.97
C ALA A 268 -8.62 20.71 26.93
N SER A 269 -8.67 21.43 25.81
CA SER A 269 -7.74 21.34 24.67
C SER A 269 -6.47 22.19 24.85
N VAL A 270 -6.40 23.00 25.90
CA VAL A 270 -5.20 23.79 26.24
C VAL A 270 -4.17 22.91 26.97
N LYS A 271 -2.92 22.91 26.48
CA LYS A 271 -1.77 22.16 27.03
C LYS A 271 -1.42 22.68 28.43
N TYR A 272 -1.28 24.00 28.55
CA TYR A 272 -0.94 24.71 29.78
C TYR A 272 -2.10 25.60 30.23
N GLN A 273 -2.96 25.09 31.12
CA GLN A 273 -4.09 25.86 31.65
C GLN A 273 -3.57 26.78 32.77
N THR A 274 -3.00 27.92 32.37
CA THR A 274 -2.55 28.93 33.34
C THR A 274 -3.70 29.37 34.23
N GLU A 275 -3.40 29.85 35.44
CA GLU A 275 -4.43 30.35 36.36
C GLU A 275 -5.33 31.39 35.68
N SER A 276 -4.74 32.29 34.89
CA SER A 276 -5.48 33.31 34.15
C SER A 276 -6.46 32.71 33.13
N LEU A 277 -6.08 31.66 32.41
CA LEU A 277 -6.97 30.95 31.48
C LEU A 277 -8.06 30.15 32.21
N CYS A 278 -7.74 29.53 33.35
CA CYS A 278 -8.70 28.86 34.20
C CYS A 278 -9.77 29.82 34.74
N LEU A 279 -9.36 30.96 35.30
CA LEU A 279 -10.27 32.00 35.78
C LEU A 279 -11.11 32.57 34.63
N TYR A 280 -10.50 32.76 33.46
CA TYR A 280 -11.24 33.19 32.28
C TYR A 280 -12.30 32.16 31.84
N ALA A 281 -11.96 30.86 31.80
CA ALA A 281 -12.92 29.80 31.46
C ALA A 281 -14.07 29.71 32.48
N LEU A 282 -13.77 29.83 33.78
CA LEU A 282 -14.80 29.89 34.82
C LEU A 282 -15.72 31.09 34.62
N SER A 283 -15.20 32.25 34.23
CA SER A 283 -16.05 33.42 33.93
C SER A 283 -17.04 33.20 32.77
N LYS A 284 -16.79 32.22 31.90
CA LYS A 284 -17.69 31.86 30.79
C LYS A 284 -18.75 30.83 31.17
N SER A 285 -18.44 29.89 32.06
CA SER A 285 -19.38 28.86 32.50
C SER A 285 -18.93 28.20 33.79
N LYS A 286 -19.87 27.95 34.71
CA LYS A 286 -19.63 27.12 35.89
C LYS A 286 -19.14 25.71 35.53
N HIS A 287 -19.57 25.17 34.39
CA HIS A 287 -19.21 23.81 33.97
C HIS A 287 -17.75 23.68 33.54
N ALA A 288 -17.06 24.80 33.27
CA ALA A 288 -15.63 24.79 32.94
C ALA A 288 -14.76 24.18 34.05
N ILE A 289 -15.22 24.21 35.31
CA ILE A 289 -14.50 23.60 36.44
C ILE A 289 -14.18 22.11 36.20
N ASN A 290 -15.07 21.38 35.54
CA ASN A 290 -14.93 19.95 35.26
C ASN A 290 -13.87 19.64 34.21
N LEU A 291 -13.42 20.65 33.45
CA LEU A 291 -12.49 20.54 32.34
C LEU A 291 -11.09 21.07 32.70
N ILE A 292 -10.95 21.70 33.86
CA ILE A 292 -9.67 22.12 34.41
C ILE A 292 -8.95 20.89 34.99
N LYS A 293 -7.75 20.61 34.50
CA LYS A 293 -6.96 19.46 34.95
C LYS A 293 -6.57 19.67 36.40
N LYS A 294 -6.61 18.61 37.22
CA LYS A 294 -6.36 18.65 38.68
C LYS A 294 -5.11 19.44 39.08
N LYS A 295 -4.01 19.34 38.31
CA LYS A 295 -2.75 20.06 38.57
C LYS A 295 -2.83 21.58 38.41
N TYR A 296 -3.83 22.10 37.70
CA TYR A 296 -4.07 23.53 37.50
C TYR A 296 -5.22 24.07 38.38
N MET A 297 -5.80 23.23 39.24
CA MET A 297 -6.85 23.63 40.19
C MET A 297 -6.21 24.27 41.44
N THR A 298 -5.73 25.50 41.32
CA THR A 298 -5.13 26.27 42.43
C THR A 298 -6.17 26.70 43.45
N GLU A 299 -5.73 27.15 44.62
CA GLU A 299 -6.63 27.71 45.65
C GLU A 299 -7.39 28.92 45.11
N ILE A 300 -6.73 29.78 44.32
CA ILE A 300 -7.34 30.95 43.68
C ILE A 300 -8.48 30.53 42.74
N VAL A 301 -8.26 29.50 41.91
CA VAL A 301 -9.29 28.98 40.99
C VAL A 301 -10.49 28.41 41.77
N ARG A 302 -10.26 27.66 42.86
CA ARG A 302 -11.34 27.12 43.70
C ARG A 302 -12.14 28.22 44.40
N ASN A 303 -11.44 29.17 45.01
CA ASN A 303 -12.08 30.29 45.72
C ASN A 303 -12.91 31.12 44.73
N LYS A 304 -12.40 31.36 43.52
CA LYS A 304 -13.17 32.08 42.50
C LYS A 304 -14.43 31.33 42.07
N TYR A 305 -14.37 30.00 41.94
CA TYR A 305 -15.55 29.20 41.63
C TYR A 305 -16.63 29.31 42.71
N LEU A 306 -16.26 29.20 43.98
CA LEU A 306 -17.18 29.33 45.12
C LEU A 306 -17.82 30.73 45.15
N GLU A 307 -17.02 31.77 44.92
CA GLU A 307 -17.48 33.16 44.84
C GLU A 307 -18.53 33.37 43.74
N LEU A 308 -18.32 32.78 42.56
CA LEU A 308 -19.19 32.99 41.40
C LEU A 308 -20.47 32.14 41.41
N TYR A 309 -20.46 30.94 42.01
CA TYR A 309 -21.50 29.93 41.71
C TYR A 309 -22.08 29.16 42.90
N VAL A 310 -21.57 29.34 44.12
CA VAL A 310 -22.00 28.58 45.30
C VAL A 310 -22.66 29.48 46.36
N ARG A 311 -22.76 30.79 46.09
CA ARG A 311 -23.51 31.74 46.92
C ARG A 311 -25.00 31.74 46.60
#